data_AF-A0A6I4UI59-F1
#
_entry.id   AF-A0A6I4UI59-F1
#
_cell.length_a   1.000
_cell.length_b   1.000
_cell.length_c   1.000
_cell.angle_alpha   90.00
_cell.angle_beta   90.00
_cell.angle_gamma   90.00
#
_symmetry.space_group_name_H-M   'P 1'
#
loop_
_entity.id
_entity.type
_entity.pdbx_description
1 polymer ?
#
loop_
_entity_poly.entity_id
_entity_poly.type
_entity_poly.pdbx_seq_one_letter_code
_entity_poly.pdbx_strand_id
1 'polypeptide(L)'
;MAVPPVRPIAERRVVQHFVDAGAVSMADAIGYDPGLPSRQHAFARLKGADVLKTDGQGRWYLDEERWGSRRSDRRTRVVLTMLAVAAAGAFAALR
;
A
#
# COMPACT_ATOMS: atom_id res chain seq x y z
N MET A 1 -6.49 -11.49 25.84
CA MET A 1 -7.30 -10.53 25.07
C MET A 1 -7.40 -11.01 23.63
N ALA A 2 -8.60 -11.34 23.16
CA ALA A 2 -8.81 -11.74 21.77
C ALA A 2 -8.74 -10.49 20.88
N VAL A 3 -7.76 -10.42 19.98
CA VAL A 3 -7.70 -9.37 18.95
C VAL A 3 -8.90 -9.58 18.03
N PRO A 4 -9.84 -8.62 17.91
CA PRO A 4 -11.00 -8.79 17.05
C PRO A 4 -10.54 -9.04 15.61
N PRO A 5 -11.26 -9.87 14.83
CA PRO A 5 -10.88 -10.20 13.46
C PRO A 5 -10.70 -8.91 12.66
N VAL A 6 -9.54 -8.84 11.99
CA VAL A 6 -9.11 -7.72 11.13
C VAL A 6 -10.26 -7.39 10.18
N ARG A 7 -10.90 -6.23 10.31
CA ARG A 7 -11.89 -5.77 9.33
C ARG A 7 -11.13 -5.37 8.06
N PRO A 8 -11.07 -6.21 7.00
CA PRO A 8 -10.21 -5.96 5.84
C PRO A 8 -10.66 -4.71 5.07
N ILE A 9 -11.93 -4.33 5.24
CA ILE A 9 -12.56 -3.21 4.55
C ILE A 9 -12.00 -1.86 5.01
N ALA A 10 -11.73 -1.69 6.31
CA ALA A 10 -11.22 -0.41 6.82
C ALA A 10 -9.76 -0.18 6.36
N GLU A 11 -8.91 -1.22 6.41
CA GLU A 11 -7.55 -1.15 5.87
C GLU A 11 -7.57 -0.90 4.37
N ARG A 12 -8.40 -1.63 3.61
CA ARG A 12 -8.55 -1.39 2.17
C ARG A 12 -8.95 0.04 1.85
N ARG A 13 -9.85 0.65 2.63
CA ARG A 13 -10.25 2.05 2.43
C ARG A 13 -9.12 3.04 2.72
N VAL A 14 -8.32 2.78 3.76
CA VAL A 14 -7.14 3.62 4.05
C VAL A 14 -6.15 3.50 2.91
N VAL A 15 -5.80 2.27 2.51
CA VAL A 15 -4.88 2.01 1.39
C VAL A 15 -5.39 2.63 0.09
N GLN A 16 -6.67 2.44 -0.24
CA GLN A 16 -7.27 3.02 -1.44
C GLN A 16 -7.12 4.54 -1.47
N HIS A 17 -7.26 5.21 -0.32
CA HIS A 17 -7.05 6.66 -0.24
C HIS A 17 -5.62 7.07 -0.61
N PHE A 18 -4.61 6.34 -0.17
CA PHE A 18 -3.21 6.61 -0.55
C PHE A 18 -2.96 6.31 -2.03
N VAL A 19 -3.53 5.21 -2.57
CA VAL A 19 -3.41 4.86 -3.99
C VAL A 19 -4.09 5.90 -4.87
N ASP A 20 -5.32 6.32 -4.54
CA ASP A 20 -6.08 7.32 -5.28
C ASP A 20 -5.38 8.68 -5.28
N ALA A 21 -4.66 9.00 -4.20
CA ALA A 21 -3.86 10.20 -4.08
C ALA A 21 -2.45 10.09 -4.71
N GLY A 22 -2.07 8.92 -5.23
CA GLY A 22 -0.71 8.67 -5.75
C GLY A 22 0.38 8.59 -4.69
N ALA A 23 0.01 8.56 -3.41
CA ALA A 23 0.91 8.55 -2.26
C ALA A 23 1.49 7.16 -1.99
N VAL A 24 2.13 6.58 -3.01
CA VAL A 24 2.78 5.25 -3.00
C VAL A 24 4.30 5.34 -2.93
N SER A 25 4.84 6.55 -2.84
CA SER A 25 6.25 6.84 -2.74
C SER A 25 6.49 7.94 -1.70
N MET A 26 7.71 8.03 -1.19
CA MET A 26 8.08 9.10 -0.25
C MET A 26 7.94 10.50 -0.87
N ALA A 27 8.16 10.64 -2.18
CA ALA A 27 8.06 11.92 -2.88
C ALA A 27 6.62 12.45 -2.91
N ASP A 28 5.66 11.54 -2.94
CA ASP A 28 4.22 11.82 -3.06
C ASP A 28 3.50 11.68 -1.71
N ALA A 29 4.23 11.69 -0.59
CA ALA A 29 3.67 11.50 0.73
C ALA A 29 2.65 12.61 1.05
N ILE A 30 1.50 12.21 1.58
CA ILE A 30 0.38 13.11 1.91
C ILE A 30 0.15 13.19 3.41
N GLY A 31 -0.40 14.33 3.86
CA GLY A 31 -1.01 14.39 5.17
C GLY A 31 -2.26 13.50 5.20
N TYR A 32 -2.40 12.69 6.24
CA TYR A 32 -3.57 11.83 6.39
C TYR A 32 -4.15 11.93 7.80
N ASP A 33 -5.39 12.42 7.88
CA ASP A 33 -6.16 12.46 9.11
C ASP A 33 -7.39 11.52 9.01
N PRO A 34 -7.39 10.39 9.75
CA PRO A 34 -8.52 9.46 9.73
C PRO A 34 -9.71 10.02 10.51
N GLY A 35 -10.64 10.68 9.81
CA GLY A 35 -11.86 11.25 10.42
C GLY A 35 -12.87 10.26 11.04
N LEU A 36 -12.65 8.93 10.95
CA LEU A 36 -13.49 7.92 11.61
C LEU A 36 -12.65 7.02 12.53
N PRO A 37 -13.14 6.63 13.73
CA PRO A 37 -12.41 5.75 14.65
C PRO A 37 -11.98 4.42 14.02
N SER A 38 -12.83 3.85 13.15
CA SER A 38 -12.52 2.62 12.43
C SER A 38 -11.33 2.76 11.46
N ARG A 39 -11.17 3.93 10.82
CA ARG A 39 -10.02 4.25 9.98
C ARG A 39 -8.78 4.55 10.81
N GLN A 40 -8.95 5.18 11.98
CA GLN A 40 -7.85 5.46 12.90
C GLN A 40 -7.19 4.17 13.40
N HIS A 41 -7.99 3.18 13.81
CA HIS A 41 -7.47 1.87 14.18
C HIS A 41 -6.81 1.15 12.99
N ALA A 42 -7.41 1.21 11.79
CA ALA A 42 -6.81 0.62 10.60
C ALA A 42 -5.47 1.28 10.23
N PHE A 43 -5.40 2.60 10.30
CA PHE A 43 -4.18 3.37 10.09
C PHE A 43 -3.09 2.99 11.10
N ALA A 44 -3.42 2.91 12.39
CA ALA A 44 -2.49 2.45 13.42
C ALA A 44 -1.94 1.04 13.15
N ARG A 45 -2.79 0.12 12.67
CA ARG A 45 -2.35 -1.23 12.28
C ARG A 45 -1.45 -1.25 11.05
N LEU A 46 -1.77 -0.45 10.04
CA LEU A 46 -0.96 -0.37 8.81
C LEU A 46 0.42 0.25 9.10
N LYS A 47 0.50 1.20 10.02
CA LYS A 47 1.79 1.70 10.56
C LYS A 47 2.57 0.60 11.27
N GLY A 48 1.95 -0.11 12.20
CA GLY A 48 2.61 -1.20 12.94
C GLY A 48 3.02 -2.40 12.07
N ALA A 49 2.50 -2.50 10.85
CA ALA A 49 2.86 -3.53 9.87
C ALA A 49 3.86 -3.05 8.81
N ASP A 50 4.42 -1.85 8.96
CA ASP A 50 5.31 -1.18 7.99
C ASP A 50 4.70 -1.03 6.58
N VAL A 51 3.37 -1.02 6.47
CA VAL A 51 2.65 -0.79 5.21
C VAL A 51 2.50 0.70 4.94
N LEU A 52 2.33 1.52 5.97
CA LEU A 52 2.35 2.97 5.86
C LEU A 52 3.62 3.50 6.50
N LYS A 53 4.43 4.17 5.69
CA LYS A 53 5.68 4.78 6.11
C LYS A 53 5.54 6.29 6.16
N THR A 54 6.38 6.93 6.97
CA THR A 54 6.44 8.39 7.07
C THR A 54 7.64 8.93 6.32
N ASP A 55 7.50 10.13 5.77
CA ASP A 55 8.60 10.93 5.22
C ASP A 55 9.46 11.60 6.32
N GLY A 56 9.08 11.44 7.59
CA GLY A 56 9.75 12.09 8.73
C GLY A 56 9.27 13.52 8.99
N GLN A 57 8.40 14.07 8.15
CA GLN A 57 7.81 15.41 8.27
C GLN A 57 6.31 15.34 8.61
N GLY A 58 5.82 14.16 8.98
CA GLY A 58 4.42 13.93 9.35
C GLY A 58 3.51 13.59 8.18
N ARG A 59 4.05 13.39 6.98
CA ARG A 59 3.31 12.85 5.84
C ARG A 59 3.51 11.34 5.76
N TRP A 60 2.60 10.70 5.05
CA TRP A 60 2.49 9.26 4.96
C TRP A 60 2.42 8.82 3.51
N TYR A 61 3.07 7.69 3.22
CA TYR A 61 3.00 7.02 1.94
C TYR A 61 2.82 5.52 2.15
N LEU A 62 2.22 4.89 1.15
CA LEU A 62 1.99 3.45 1.10
C LEU A 62 3.21 2.74 0.54
N ASP A 63 3.69 1.73 1.26
CA ASP A 63 4.63 0.75 0.74
C ASP A 63 3.84 -0.36 0.04
N GLU A 64 3.74 -0.27 -1.29
CA GLU A 64 2.99 -1.22 -2.12
C GLU A 64 3.56 -2.64 -2.07
N GLU A 65 4.88 -2.79 -1.86
CA GLU A 65 5.52 -4.10 -1.76
C GLU A 65 5.12 -4.81 -0.46
N ARG A 66 5.11 -4.08 0.65
CA ARG A 66 4.66 -4.59 1.96
C ARG A 66 3.16 -4.86 1.97
N TRP A 67 2.35 -3.96 1.41
CA TRP A 67 0.92 -4.19 1.25
C TRP A 67 0.64 -5.41 0.36
N GLY A 68 1.31 -5.49 -0.78
CA GLY A 68 1.21 -6.59 -1.73
C GLY A 68 1.64 -7.93 -1.13
N SER A 69 2.71 -7.97 -0.33
CA SER A 69 3.17 -9.18 0.35
C SER A 69 2.21 -9.62 1.47
N ARG A 70 1.57 -8.67 2.14
CA ARG A 70 0.51 -8.92 3.15
C ARG A 70 -0.79 -9.42 2.53
N ARG A 71 -1.09 -9.00 1.29
CA ARG A 71 -2.32 -9.34 0.55
C ARG A 71 -2.17 -10.48 -0.46
N SER A 72 -0.95 -10.83 -0.84
CA SER A 72 -0.69 -11.82 -1.88
C SER A 72 -1.03 -13.22 -1.40
N ASP A 73 -2.29 -13.57 -1.63
CA ASP A 73 -2.57 -14.74 -2.44
C ASP A 73 -1.71 -14.68 -3.72
N ARG A 74 -0.98 -15.76 -4.00
CA ARG A 74 0.13 -15.88 -4.97
C ARG A 74 -0.12 -15.34 -6.40
N ARG A 75 -1.36 -15.03 -6.78
CA ARG A 75 -1.77 -14.61 -8.13
C ARG A 75 -1.28 -13.21 -8.54
N THR A 76 -1.29 -12.22 -7.65
CA THR A 76 -0.94 -10.83 -8.04
C THR A 76 0.55 -10.68 -8.37
N ARG A 77 1.42 -11.40 -7.66
CA ARG A 77 2.87 -11.44 -7.95
C ARG A 77 3.18 -11.97 -9.36
N VAL A 78 2.38 -12.87 -9.90
CA VAL A 78 2.59 -13.45 -11.24
C VAL A 78 2.23 -12.44 -12.34
N VAL A 79 1.15 -11.68 -12.16
CA VAL A 79 0.72 -10.68 -13.15
C VAL A 79 1.70 -9.51 -13.24
N LEU A 80 2.19 -9.03 -12.10
CA LEU A 80 3.15 -7.92 -12.05
C LEU A 80 4.53 -8.31 -12.63
N THR A 81 4.99 -9.53 -12.39
CA THR A 81 6.23 -10.04 -13.00
C THR A 81 6.07 -10.26 -14.50
N MET A 82 4.94 -10.78 -14.98
CA MET A 82 4.67 -10.90 -16.43
C MET A 82 4.65 -9.53 -17.13
N LEU A 83 4.07 -8.50 -16.50
CA LEU A 83 4.07 -7.14 -17.04
C LEU A 83 5.47 -6.52 -17.09
N ALA A 84 6.28 -6.71 -16.04
CA ALA A 84 7.66 -6.24 -16.02
C ALA A 84 8.53 -6.93 -17.10
N VAL A 85 8.34 -8.24 -17.32
CA VAL A 85 9.04 -8.99 -18.37
C VAL A 85 8.59 -8.54 -19.77
N ALA A 86 7.30 -8.27 -19.97
CA ALA A 86 6.80 -7.74 -21.24
C ALA A 86 7.35 -6.34 -21.55
N ALA A 87 7.46 -5.46 -20.54
CA ALA A 87 8.07 -4.14 -20.70
C ALA A 87 9.56 -4.23 -21.03
N ALA A 88 10.32 -5.12 -20.37
CA ALA A 88 11.74 -5.33 -20.67
C ALA A 88 11.96 -5.90 -22.07
N GLY A 89 11.09 -6.79 -22.56
CA GLY A 89 11.15 -7.32 -23.93
C GLY A 89 10.90 -6.26 -25.00
N ALA A 90 10.00 -5.30 -24.74
CA ALA A 90 9.72 -4.20 -25.66
C ALA A 90 10.90 -3.21 -25.80
N PHE A 91 11.64 -2.96 -24.72
CA PHE A 91 12.86 -2.13 -24.77
C PHE A 91 14.04 -2.82 -25.46
N ALA A 92 14.17 -4.15 -25.32
CA ALA A 92 15.21 -4.91 -25.99
C ALA A 92 15.00 -4.99 -27.52
N ALA A 93 13.75 -4.94 -27.99
CA ALA A 93 13.42 -4.95 -29.41
C ALA A 93 13.56 -3.57 -30.10
N LEU A 94 13.70 -2.48 -29.32
CA LEU A 94 13.83 -1.10 -29.82
C LEU A 94 15.28 -0.56 -29.72
N ARG A 95 16.26 -1.42 -29.42
CA ARG A 95 17.70 -1.16 -29.26
C ARG A 95 18.50 -1.71 -30.44
#